data_AF-A0A1U7S0C8-F1
#
_entry.id   AF-A0A1U7S0C8-F1
#
_cell.length_a   1.000
_cell.length_b   1.000
_cell.length_c   1.000
_cell.angle_alpha   90.00
_cell.angle_beta   90.00
_cell.angle_gamma   90.00
#
_symmetry.space_group_name_H-M   'P 1'
#
loop_
_entity.id
_entity.type
_entity.pdbx_description
1 polymer ?
#
loop_
_entity_poly.entity_id
_entity_poly.type
_entity_poly.pdbx_seq_one_letter_code
_entity_poly.pdbx_strand_id
1 'polypeptide(L)'
;MAATLLGQVLAYALHTQRLLRCSAPCSGPARRWFCQEPGPPSAPKPPARAFIRFYVDQAVTVKKQNPGIRVSEMAKKVAHTWRSLPVSEKQAYKAAEEMDMQVYKEQLALYKAQLTPSQKAALMEERIKKKASRELKRKKKELAMFGKPKKPYNSFNFFMAERFQEAKGISAPAKIKWLGDEWQNLSSSEKQNYVQLAEDDKIRYANEMKLWKEQMIEAGREDLLSSEKRFRMLRNKGTKPVKVSEVKTVMISKTAKASSSPEVLAKVVKTKKSEE
;
A
#
# COMPACT_ATOMS: atom_id res chain seq x y z
N MET A 1 -55.50 -45.95 48.30
CA MET A 1 -55.02 -47.34 48.39
C MET A 1 -54.37 -47.69 47.06
N ALA A 2 -53.14 -48.10 46.86
CA ALA A 2 -51.94 -48.39 47.66
C ALA A 2 -50.75 -48.18 46.68
N ALA A 3 -49.63 -47.56 47.06
CA ALA A 3 -48.38 -48.25 47.48
C ALA A 3 -47.92 -49.33 46.47
N THR A 4 -46.68 -49.46 45.98
CA THR A 4 -45.36 -48.93 46.34
C THR A 4 -44.33 -49.67 45.46
N LEU A 5 -43.09 -49.14 45.32
CA LEU A 5 -41.80 -49.90 45.29
C LEU A 5 -41.47 -50.70 43.98
N LEU A 6 -40.28 -50.79 43.39
CA LEU A 6 -38.83 -50.58 43.68
C LEU A 6 -38.10 -50.51 42.31
N GLY A 7 -37.04 -49.72 42.09
CA GLY A 7 -35.63 -50.04 42.41
C GLY A 7 -35.04 -50.97 41.32
N GLN A 8 -33.89 -50.78 40.66
CA GLN A 8 -32.63 -50.05 40.82
C GLN A 8 -32.04 -49.86 39.39
N VAL A 9 -31.16 -48.89 39.11
CA VAL A 9 -29.68 -49.02 38.95
C VAL A 9 -29.17 -47.57 38.79
N LEU A 10 -28.62 -46.87 39.81
CA LEU A 10 -27.22 -46.82 40.27
C LEU A 10 -26.20 -46.90 39.11
N ALA A 11 -25.28 -45.98 38.82
CA ALA A 11 -24.66 -44.93 39.59
C ALA A 11 -23.64 -44.19 38.69
N TYR A 12 -23.06 -43.11 39.24
CA TYR A 12 -21.81 -42.45 38.85
C TYR A 12 -21.79 -41.53 37.62
N ALA A 13 -21.98 -40.23 37.90
CA ALA A 13 -21.20 -39.18 37.24
C ALA A 13 -20.90 -38.07 38.25
N LEU A 14 -20.00 -38.36 39.19
CA LEU A 14 -19.14 -37.34 39.77
C LEU A 14 -18.24 -36.84 38.63
N HIS A 15 -18.36 -35.58 38.22
CA HIS A 15 -17.19 -34.72 38.06
C HIS A 15 -17.58 -33.25 37.92
N THR A 16 -17.22 -32.54 38.97
CA THR A 16 -17.13 -31.10 39.08
C THR A 16 -16.08 -30.53 38.13
N GLN A 17 -16.23 -29.23 37.85
CA GLN A 17 -15.18 -28.29 37.40
C GLN A 17 -14.59 -28.52 35.99
N ARG A 18 -14.70 -27.51 35.13
CA ARG A 18 -13.85 -26.31 35.14
C ARG A 18 -14.00 -25.62 33.79
N LEU A 19 -14.72 -24.50 33.75
CA LEU A 19 -14.60 -23.55 32.65
C LEU A 19 -13.15 -23.06 32.62
N LEU A 20 -12.33 -23.62 31.74
CA LEU A 20 -11.00 -23.08 31.43
C LEU A 20 -11.20 -21.79 30.64
N ARG A 21 -11.52 -20.73 31.37
CA ARG A 21 -11.31 -19.35 30.93
C ARG A 21 -9.80 -19.18 30.82
N CYS A 22 -9.24 -19.39 29.64
CA CYS A 22 -7.83 -19.09 29.36
C CYS A 22 -7.62 -17.57 29.46
N SER A 23 -7.33 -17.10 30.67
CA SER A 23 -6.76 -15.78 30.94
C SER A 23 -5.26 -15.84 30.68
N ALA A 24 -4.87 -15.95 29.41
CA ALA A 24 -3.48 -15.77 29.00
C ALA A 24 -3.46 -14.87 27.76
N PRO A 25 -2.76 -13.73 27.79
CA PRO A 25 -2.55 -12.93 26.59
C PRO A 25 -1.51 -13.64 25.71
N CYS A 26 -1.96 -14.66 24.97
CA CYS A 26 -1.16 -15.36 23.97
C CYS A 26 -0.82 -14.38 22.85
N SER A 27 0.36 -13.77 22.96
CA SER A 27 0.96 -12.82 22.04
C SER A 27 1.90 -13.60 21.14
N GLY A 28 1.33 -14.23 20.10
CA GLY A 28 2.08 -15.00 19.11
C GLY A 28 1.43 -14.95 17.72
N PRO A 29 2.22 -15.18 16.65
CA PRO A 29 1.78 -15.09 15.25
C PRO A 29 0.67 -16.10 14.87
N ALA A 30 0.41 -17.09 15.73
CA ALA A 30 -0.65 -18.10 15.57
C ALA A 30 -2.08 -17.54 15.63
N ARG A 31 -2.29 -16.31 16.14
CA ARG A 31 -3.62 -15.65 16.08
C ARG A 31 -4.13 -15.41 14.65
N ARG A 32 -3.25 -15.35 13.64
CA ARG A 32 -3.64 -15.09 12.24
C ARG A 32 -4.52 -16.19 11.63
N TRP A 33 -4.54 -17.40 12.22
CA TRP A 33 -5.27 -18.54 11.69
C TRP A 33 -6.53 -18.89 12.49
N PHE A 34 -6.55 -18.69 13.81
CA PHE A 34 -7.68 -19.09 14.66
C PHE A 34 -8.60 -17.96 15.13
N CYS A 35 -8.29 -16.70 14.79
CA CYS A 35 -9.23 -15.58 14.90
C CYS A 35 -9.12 -14.72 13.64
N GLN A 36 -9.47 -15.27 12.49
CA GLN A 36 -9.95 -14.42 11.40
C GLN A 36 -11.37 -14.04 11.79
N GLU A 37 -11.56 -12.80 12.26
CA GLU A 37 -12.81 -12.15 11.92
C GLU A 37 -12.97 -12.34 10.41
N PRO A 38 -14.15 -12.79 9.91
CA PRO A 38 -14.35 -12.92 8.47
C PRO A 38 -13.94 -11.59 7.86
N GLY A 39 -12.84 -11.61 7.12
CA GLY A 39 -12.37 -10.42 6.42
C GLY A 39 -13.55 -9.87 5.62
N PRO A 40 -13.59 -8.55 5.37
CA PRO A 40 -14.69 -7.98 4.61
C PRO A 40 -14.91 -8.82 3.35
N PRO A 41 -16.17 -9.13 2.96
CA PRO A 41 -16.46 -9.97 1.81
C PRO A 41 -15.57 -9.52 0.64
N SER A 42 -14.97 -10.47 -0.07
CA SER A 42 -14.03 -10.09 -1.12
C SER A 42 -14.79 -9.25 -2.16
N ALA A 43 -14.32 -8.03 -2.41
CA ALA A 43 -14.96 -7.15 -3.39
C ALA A 43 -15.10 -7.88 -4.74
N PRO A 44 -16.28 -7.83 -5.38
CA PRO A 44 -16.46 -8.47 -6.67
C PRO A 44 -15.45 -7.89 -7.65
N LYS A 45 -14.85 -8.77 -8.46
CA LYS A 45 -13.89 -8.37 -9.50
C LYS A 45 -14.66 -7.99 -10.76
N PRO A 46 -14.23 -6.94 -11.50
CA PRO A 46 -14.85 -6.62 -12.77
C PRO A 46 -14.71 -7.80 -13.74
N PRO A 47 -15.73 -8.08 -14.57
CA PRO A 47 -15.70 -9.19 -15.51
C PRO A 47 -14.69 -8.93 -16.63
N ALA A 48 -14.30 -10.00 -17.33
CA ALA A 48 -13.40 -9.90 -18.46
C ALA A 48 -14.08 -9.15 -19.62
N ARG A 49 -13.35 -8.22 -20.24
CA ARG A 49 -13.77 -7.55 -21.49
C ARG A 49 -13.80 -8.55 -22.65
N ALA A 50 -14.53 -8.24 -23.72
CA ALA A 50 -14.73 -9.08 -24.90
C ALA A 50 -13.42 -9.69 -25.43
N PHE A 51 -12.38 -8.87 -25.63
CA PHE A 51 -11.07 -9.36 -26.09
C PHE A 51 -10.39 -10.31 -25.08
N ILE A 52 -10.51 -10.07 -23.78
CA ILE A 52 -9.87 -10.92 -22.77
C ILE A 52 -10.55 -12.29 -22.71
N ARG A 53 -11.87 -12.34 -22.91
CA ARG A 53 -12.62 -13.62 -23.04
C ARG A 53 -12.10 -14.41 -24.23
N PHE A 54 -12.11 -13.79 -25.41
CA PHE A 54 -11.53 -14.39 -26.61
C PHE A 54 -10.07 -14.82 -26.42
N TYR A 55 -9.28 -14.00 -25.71
CA TYR A 55 -7.89 -14.34 -25.43
C TYR A 55 -7.77 -15.61 -24.58
N VAL A 56 -8.58 -15.76 -23.54
CA VAL A 56 -8.57 -16.96 -22.69
C VAL A 56 -8.96 -18.19 -23.50
N ASP A 57 -10.00 -18.10 -24.32
CA ASP A 57 -10.47 -19.19 -25.18
C ASP A 57 -9.38 -19.64 -26.17
N GLN A 58 -8.78 -18.68 -26.87
CA GLN A 58 -7.77 -18.94 -27.89
C GLN A 58 -6.41 -19.30 -27.31
N ALA A 59 -6.05 -18.80 -26.12
CA ALA A 59 -4.78 -19.11 -25.48
C ALA A 59 -4.66 -20.62 -25.19
N VAL A 60 -5.76 -21.30 -24.86
CA VAL A 60 -5.77 -22.76 -24.67
C VAL A 60 -5.43 -23.47 -25.97
N THR A 61 -6.08 -23.08 -27.07
CA THR A 61 -5.86 -23.66 -28.41
C THR A 61 -4.44 -23.42 -28.90
N VAL A 62 -3.94 -22.18 -28.82
CA VAL A 62 -2.60 -21.81 -29.28
C VAL A 62 -1.52 -22.52 -28.45
N LYS A 63 -1.73 -22.68 -27.14
CA LYS A 63 -0.81 -23.40 -26.26
C LYS A 63 -0.77 -24.90 -26.56
N LYS A 64 -1.91 -25.52 -26.88
CA LYS A 64 -1.99 -26.92 -27.31
C LYS A 64 -1.25 -27.14 -28.64
N GLN A 65 -1.43 -26.23 -29.60
CA GLN A 65 -0.76 -26.29 -30.90
C GLN A 65 0.74 -25.97 -30.84
N ASN A 66 1.18 -25.19 -29.85
CA ASN A 66 2.57 -24.78 -29.70
C ASN A 66 3.03 -24.99 -28.25
N PRO A 67 3.29 -26.23 -27.81
CA PRO A 67 3.85 -26.50 -26.49
C PRO A 67 5.20 -25.77 -26.35
N GLY A 68 5.30 -24.85 -25.38
CA GLY A 68 6.51 -24.04 -25.16
C GLY A 68 6.50 -22.64 -25.78
N ILE A 69 5.42 -22.21 -26.46
CA ILE A 69 5.31 -20.83 -26.95
C ILE A 69 5.41 -19.82 -25.80
N ARG A 70 6.24 -18.78 -25.99
CA ARG A 70 6.31 -17.67 -25.04
C ARG A 70 4.98 -16.93 -25.00
N VAL A 71 4.50 -16.63 -23.79
CA VAL A 71 3.21 -15.95 -23.57
C VAL A 71 3.09 -14.63 -24.37
N SER A 72 4.18 -13.90 -24.54
CA SER A 72 4.20 -12.66 -25.35
C SER A 72 3.90 -12.92 -26.83
N GLU A 73 4.44 -13.99 -27.40
CA GLU A 73 4.21 -14.35 -28.81
C GLU A 73 2.81 -14.92 -29.03
N MET A 74 2.31 -15.71 -28.06
CA MET A 74 0.92 -16.15 -28.04
C MET A 74 -0.04 -14.95 -28.01
N ALA A 75 0.22 -13.97 -27.14
CA ALA A 75 -0.60 -12.76 -27.07
C ALA A 75 -0.60 -11.95 -28.37
N LYS A 76 0.54 -11.85 -29.07
CA LYS A 76 0.60 -11.23 -30.39
C LYS A 76 -0.23 -11.99 -31.43
N LYS A 77 -0.10 -13.32 -31.50
CA LYS A 77 -0.88 -14.17 -32.41
C LYS A 77 -2.39 -14.00 -32.17
N VAL A 78 -2.83 -14.09 -30.92
CA VAL A 78 -4.25 -13.96 -30.55
C VAL A 78 -4.77 -12.53 -30.74
N ALA A 79 -3.95 -11.50 -30.50
CA ALA A 79 -4.33 -10.12 -30.80
C ALA A 79 -4.47 -9.87 -32.31
N HIS A 80 -3.66 -10.53 -33.13
CA HIS A 80 -3.79 -10.47 -34.59
C HIS A 80 -5.08 -11.16 -35.05
N THR A 81 -5.36 -12.38 -34.58
CA THR A 81 -6.62 -13.09 -34.93
C THR A 81 -7.86 -12.31 -34.50
N TRP A 82 -7.85 -11.68 -33.32
CA TRP A 82 -8.94 -10.81 -32.89
C TRP A 82 -9.17 -9.64 -33.84
N ARG A 83 -8.13 -8.98 -34.37
CA ARG A 83 -8.32 -7.87 -35.31
C ARG A 83 -8.99 -8.33 -36.60
N SER A 84 -8.58 -9.49 -37.11
CA SER A 84 -9.12 -10.08 -38.35
C SER A 84 -10.48 -10.76 -38.19
N LEU A 85 -10.97 -10.95 -36.96
CA LEU A 85 -12.27 -11.59 -36.69
C LEU A 85 -13.44 -10.75 -37.26
N PRO A 86 -14.48 -11.37 -37.85
CA PRO A 86 -15.66 -10.66 -38.32
C PRO A 86 -16.41 -9.98 -37.17
N VAL A 87 -17.17 -8.93 -37.52
CA VAL A 87 -17.92 -8.13 -36.54
C VAL A 87 -18.98 -8.98 -35.83
N SER A 88 -19.60 -9.94 -36.52
CA SER A 88 -20.60 -10.86 -35.96
C SER A 88 -20.06 -11.65 -34.77
N GLU A 89 -18.89 -12.27 -34.92
CA GLU A 89 -18.26 -13.05 -33.85
C GLU A 89 -17.77 -12.16 -32.71
N LYS A 90 -17.19 -10.99 -33.03
CA LYS A 90 -16.85 -9.98 -32.01
C LYS A 90 -18.07 -9.53 -31.21
N GLN A 91 -19.23 -9.44 -31.86
CA GLN A 91 -20.47 -8.98 -31.24
C GLN A 91 -20.97 -9.96 -30.17
N ALA A 92 -20.84 -11.27 -30.40
CA ALA A 92 -21.18 -12.28 -29.39
C ALA A 92 -20.37 -12.10 -28.10
N TYR A 93 -19.06 -11.83 -28.22
CA TYR A 93 -18.20 -11.55 -27.07
C TYR A 93 -18.54 -10.22 -26.38
N LYS A 94 -18.95 -9.20 -27.12
CA LYS A 94 -19.41 -7.92 -26.56
C LYS A 94 -20.74 -8.05 -25.81
N ALA A 95 -21.68 -8.81 -26.35
CA ALA A 95 -22.95 -9.09 -25.69
C ALA A 95 -22.71 -9.85 -24.37
N ALA A 96 -21.83 -10.86 -24.38
CA ALA A 96 -21.44 -11.57 -23.17
C ALA A 96 -20.72 -10.66 -22.15
N GLU A 97 -19.90 -9.70 -22.59
CA GLU A 97 -19.31 -8.68 -21.73
C GLU A 97 -20.39 -7.81 -21.07
N GLU A 98 -21.40 -7.37 -21.83
CA GLU A 98 -22.46 -6.51 -21.33
C GLU A 98 -23.31 -7.20 -20.26
N MET A 99 -23.71 -8.45 -20.50
CA MET A 99 -24.46 -9.27 -19.54
C MET A 99 -23.70 -9.41 -18.22
N ASP A 100 -22.43 -9.80 -18.27
CA ASP A 100 -21.63 -9.98 -17.05
C ASP A 100 -21.33 -8.64 -16.35
N MET A 101 -21.25 -7.54 -17.11
CA MET A 101 -21.13 -6.20 -16.55
C MET A 101 -22.39 -5.77 -15.80
N GLN A 102 -23.58 -6.20 -16.24
CA GLN A 102 -24.83 -5.96 -15.52
C GLN A 102 -24.85 -6.73 -14.19
N VAL A 103 -24.57 -8.04 -14.23
CA VAL A 103 -24.43 -8.88 -13.04
C VAL A 103 -23.41 -8.30 -12.06
N TYR A 104 -22.26 -7.85 -12.56
CA TYR A 104 -21.22 -7.24 -11.75
C TYR A 104 -21.68 -5.95 -11.06
N LYS A 105 -22.45 -5.09 -11.74
CA LYS A 105 -22.96 -3.84 -11.15
C LYS A 105 -23.89 -4.14 -9.98
N GLU A 106 -24.78 -5.12 -10.13
CA GLU A 106 -25.69 -5.56 -9.07
C GLU A 106 -24.92 -6.12 -7.87
N GLN A 107 -23.98 -7.05 -8.12
CA GLN A 107 -23.12 -7.60 -7.07
C GLN A 107 -22.30 -6.52 -6.36
N LEU A 108 -21.78 -5.54 -7.10
CA LEU A 108 -21.01 -4.43 -6.53
C LEU A 108 -21.89 -3.50 -5.70
N ALA A 109 -23.14 -3.26 -6.10
CA ALA A 109 -24.10 -2.46 -5.34
C ALA A 109 -24.43 -3.14 -4.01
N LEU A 110 -24.76 -4.43 -4.03
CA LEU A 110 -25.00 -5.24 -2.83
C LEU A 110 -23.78 -5.24 -1.91
N TYR A 111 -22.58 -5.46 -2.48
CA TYR A 111 -21.33 -5.43 -1.74
C TYR A 111 -21.10 -4.08 -1.03
N LYS A 112 -21.28 -2.96 -1.74
CA LYS A 112 -21.11 -1.62 -1.15
C LYS A 112 -22.13 -1.30 -0.07
N ALA A 113 -23.36 -1.82 -0.20
CA ALA A 113 -24.42 -1.66 0.79
C ALA A 113 -24.11 -2.43 2.08
N GLN A 114 -23.50 -3.61 1.99
CA GLN A 114 -23.11 -4.45 3.14
C GLN A 114 -21.93 -3.89 3.95
N LEU A 115 -21.12 -2.99 3.37
CA LEU A 115 -19.91 -2.48 4.03
C LEU A 115 -20.21 -1.44 5.12
N THR A 116 -19.61 -1.64 6.30
CA THR A 116 -19.65 -0.65 7.39
C THR A 116 -18.77 0.57 7.08
N PRO A 117 -19.02 1.75 7.69
CA PRO A 117 -18.17 2.94 7.50
C PRO A 117 -16.69 2.68 7.82
N SER A 118 -16.40 1.91 8.87
CA SER A 118 -15.03 1.52 9.24
C SER A 118 -14.36 0.68 8.16
N GLN A 119 -15.05 -0.32 7.61
CA GLN A 119 -14.53 -1.14 6.50
C GLN A 119 -14.31 -0.30 5.23
N LYS A 120 -15.21 0.64 4.93
CA LYS A 120 -15.05 1.58 3.79
C LYS A 120 -13.78 2.43 3.95
N ALA A 121 -13.53 2.95 5.15
CA ALA A 121 -12.33 3.72 5.45
C ALA A 121 -11.05 2.88 5.31
N ALA A 122 -11.05 1.65 5.85
CA ALA A 122 -9.91 0.73 5.71
C ALA A 122 -9.60 0.39 4.25
N LEU A 123 -10.62 0.13 3.42
CA LEU A 123 -10.47 -0.09 1.99
C LEU A 123 -9.92 1.15 1.25
N MET A 124 -10.35 2.35 1.65
CA MET A 124 -9.83 3.60 1.09
C MET A 124 -8.35 3.80 1.44
N GLU A 125 -7.96 3.55 2.69
CA GLU A 125 -6.58 3.64 3.15
C GLU A 125 -5.67 2.63 2.41
N GLU A 126 -6.11 1.37 2.29
CA GLU A 126 -5.46 0.33 1.48
C GLU A 126 -5.24 0.79 0.02
N ARG A 127 -6.25 1.42 -0.60
CA ARG A 127 -6.14 1.97 -1.96
C ARG A 127 -5.12 3.10 -2.04
N ILE A 128 -5.09 4.00 -1.06
CA ILE A 128 -4.11 5.11 -0.99
C ILE A 128 -2.71 4.53 -0.83
N LYS A 129 -2.50 3.59 0.11
CA LYS A 129 -1.21 2.89 0.32
C LYS A 129 -0.73 2.19 -0.95
N LYS A 130 -1.61 1.47 -1.66
CA LYS A 130 -1.29 0.80 -2.93
C LYS A 130 -0.92 1.80 -4.02
N LYS A 131 -1.64 2.93 -4.15
CA LYS A 131 -1.30 4.00 -5.11
C LYS A 131 0.06 4.62 -4.78
N ALA A 132 0.29 5.00 -3.54
CA ALA A 132 1.56 5.57 -3.08
C ALA A 132 2.74 4.61 -3.30
N SER A 133 2.56 3.31 -3.02
CA SER A 133 3.57 2.28 -3.28
C SER A 133 3.90 2.15 -4.78
N ARG A 134 2.88 2.16 -5.66
CA ARG A 134 3.07 2.14 -7.12
C ARG A 134 3.80 3.38 -7.61
N GLU A 135 3.45 4.55 -7.09
CA GLU A 135 4.10 5.82 -7.42
C GLU A 135 5.56 5.85 -6.97
N LEU A 136 5.84 5.39 -5.75
CA LEU A 136 7.21 5.28 -5.23
C LEU A 136 8.06 4.33 -6.09
N LYS A 137 7.50 3.19 -6.51
CA LYS A 137 8.17 2.26 -7.42
C LYS A 137 8.43 2.89 -8.79
N ARG A 138 7.47 3.66 -9.34
CA ARG A 138 7.63 4.38 -10.62
C ARG A 138 8.74 5.43 -10.52
N LYS A 139 8.70 6.28 -9.49
CA LYS A 139 9.74 7.28 -9.20
C LYS A 139 11.11 6.64 -9.02
N LYS A 140 11.20 5.52 -8.29
CA LYS A 140 12.47 4.79 -8.13
C LYS A 140 13.03 4.27 -9.46
N LYS A 141 12.17 3.73 -10.34
CA LYS A 141 12.58 3.28 -11.68
C LYS A 141 13.02 4.44 -12.57
N GLU A 142 12.31 5.56 -12.50
CA GLU A 142 12.66 6.78 -13.23
C GLU A 142 14.03 7.33 -12.77
N LEU A 143 14.25 7.44 -11.46
CA LEU A 143 15.55 7.84 -10.91
C LEU A 143 16.66 6.87 -11.32
N ALA A 144 16.38 5.57 -11.38
CA ALA A 144 17.35 4.56 -11.83
C ALA A 144 17.63 4.65 -13.35
N MET A 145 16.62 4.99 -14.16
CA MET A 145 16.78 5.23 -15.60
C MET A 145 17.67 6.44 -15.88
N PHE A 146 17.57 7.49 -15.07
CA PHE A 146 18.48 8.65 -15.13
C PHE A 146 19.81 8.43 -14.40
N GLY A 147 20.17 7.19 -14.07
CA GLY A 147 21.48 6.87 -13.51
C GLY A 147 21.76 7.50 -12.14
N LYS A 148 20.73 7.76 -11.32
CA LYS A 148 20.92 8.39 -10.01
C LYS A 148 21.98 7.63 -9.19
N PRO A 149 23.02 8.33 -8.69
CA PRO A 149 24.08 7.73 -7.87
C PRO A 149 23.53 6.89 -6.71
N LYS A 150 24.15 5.72 -6.49
CA LYS A 150 23.83 4.88 -5.32
C LYS A 150 24.30 5.59 -4.06
N LYS A 151 23.51 5.44 -2.98
CA LYS A 151 23.84 6.00 -1.67
C LYS A 151 25.23 5.53 -1.21
N PRO A 152 25.94 6.37 -0.44
CA PRO A 152 27.27 6.00 0.02
C PRO A 152 27.20 4.80 0.95
N TYR A 153 28.19 3.94 0.86
CA TYR A 153 28.34 2.76 1.68
C TYR A 153 28.94 3.14 3.04
N ASN A 154 28.47 2.46 4.09
CA ASN A 154 29.06 2.56 5.42
C ASN A 154 30.24 1.58 5.53
N SER A 155 31.07 1.73 6.56
CA SER A 155 32.23 0.86 6.82
C SER A 155 31.84 -0.62 6.86
N PHE A 156 30.74 -0.94 7.54
CA PHE A 156 30.20 -2.30 7.58
C PHE A 156 29.75 -2.82 6.20
N ASN A 157 29.29 -1.96 5.28
CA ASN A 157 28.92 -2.42 3.93
C ASN A 157 30.15 -2.84 3.13
N PHE A 158 31.29 -2.16 3.30
CA PHE A 158 32.55 -2.56 2.67
C PHE A 158 33.05 -3.89 3.23
N PHE A 159 33.05 -4.02 4.56
CA PHE A 159 33.38 -5.29 5.21
C PHE A 159 32.45 -6.42 4.75
N MET A 160 31.13 -6.19 4.72
CA MET A 160 30.18 -7.17 4.23
C MET A 160 30.47 -7.54 2.78
N ALA A 161 30.79 -6.59 1.90
CA ALA A 161 31.06 -6.87 0.49
C ALA A 161 32.31 -7.73 0.30
N GLU A 162 33.36 -7.48 1.08
CA GLU A 162 34.61 -8.25 1.05
C GLU A 162 34.41 -9.67 1.60
N ARG A 163 33.78 -9.81 2.77
CA ARG A 163 33.68 -11.09 3.49
C ARG A 163 32.40 -11.88 3.18
N PHE A 164 31.55 -11.40 2.27
CA PHE A 164 30.27 -12.07 1.97
C PHE A 164 30.43 -13.50 1.47
N GLN A 165 31.50 -13.77 0.72
CA GLN A 165 31.78 -15.08 0.17
C GLN A 165 32.19 -16.08 1.25
N GLU A 166 32.98 -15.61 2.23
CA GLU A 166 33.45 -16.39 3.39
C GLU A 166 32.36 -16.61 4.45
N ALA A 167 31.28 -15.84 4.37
CA ALA A 167 30.22 -15.89 5.37
C ALA A 167 29.52 -17.26 5.44
N LYS A 168 29.47 -17.79 6.65
CA LYS A 168 28.83 -19.07 6.95
C LYS A 168 27.31 -18.90 7.03
N GLY A 169 26.58 -19.79 6.35
CA GLY A 169 25.13 -19.81 6.36
C GLY A 169 24.54 -20.13 4.98
N ILE A 170 23.46 -20.91 4.97
CA ILE A 170 22.79 -21.33 3.74
C ILE A 170 21.97 -20.17 3.15
N SER A 171 21.42 -19.31 4.02
CA SER A 171 20.59 -18.18 3.63
C SER A 171 21.34 -16.85 3.75
N ALA A 172 21.05 -15.89 2.86
CA ALA A 172 21.64 -14.55 2.92
C ALA A 172 21.42 -13.85 4.28
N PRO A 173 20.25 -13.95 4.95
CA PRO A 173 20.09 -13.39 6.29
C PRO A 173 20.98 -14.05 7.35
N ALA A 174 21.20 -15.37 7.27
CA ALA A 174 22.09 -16.08 8.18
C ALA A 174 23.56 -15.63 7.99
N LYS A 175 23.99 -15.47 6.73
CA LYS A 175 25.31 -14.93 6.39
C LYS A 175 25.51 -13.50 6.93
N ILE A 176 24.53 -12.62 6.73
CA ILE A 176 24.59 -11.23 7.23
C ILE A 176 24.66 -11.20 8.76
N LYS A 177 23.90 -12.07 9.44
CA LYS A 177 23.98 -12.19 10.90
C LYS A 177 25.38 -12.60 11.36
N TRP A 178 25.93 -13.63 10.75
CA TRP A 178 27.29 -14.11 11.05
C TRP A 178 28.36 -13.01 10.83
N LEU A 179 28.26 -12.28 9.72
CA LEU A 179 29.14 -11.12 9.46
C LEU A 179 28.95 -9.99 10.47
N GLY A 180 27.73 -9.79 10.95
CA GLY A 180 27.45 -8.81 12.01
C GLY A 180 28.20 -9.14 13.29
N ASP A 181 28.20 -10.42 13.69
CA ASP A 181 28.92 -10.90 14.87
C ASP A 181 30.45 -10.78 14.66
N GLU A 182 30.95 -11.17 13.49
CA GLU A 182 32.38 -11.04 13.15
C GLU A 182 32.84 -9.58 13.14
N TRP A 183 32.03 -8.68 12.59
CA TRP A 183 32.31 -7.25 12.61
C TRP A 183 32.43 -6.70 14.03
N GLN A 184 31.64 -7.19 14.99
CA GLN A 184 31.80 -6.74 16.38
C GLN A 184 33.15 -7.19 16.96
N ASN A 185 33.59 -8.41 16.64
CA ASN A 185 34.82 -9.00 17.14
C ASN A 185 36.11 -8.42 16.51
N LEU A 186 36.03 -7.77 15.35
CA LEU A 186 37.19 -7.13 14.71
C LEU A 186 37.83 -6.05 15.59
N SER A 187 39.15 -5.95 15.49
CA SER A 187 39.92 -4.93 16.17
C SER A 187 39.64 -3.52 15.62
N SER A 188 39.91 -2.49 16.45
CA SER A 188 39.71 -1.09 16.04
C SER A 188 40.58 -0.70 14.84
N SER A 189 41.79 -1.25 14.73
CA SER A 189 42.70 -0.99 13.60
C SER A 189 42.18 -1.57 12.30
N GLU A 190 41.65 -2.80 12.30
CA GLU A 190 41.04 -3.40 11.11
C GLU A 190 39.77 -2.66 10.69
N LYS A 191 38.95 -2.27 11.67
CA LYS A 191 37.76 -1.42 11.43
C LYS A 191 38.14 -0.08 10.81
N GLN A 192 39.28 0.50 11.19
CA GLN A 192 39.73 1.80 10.70
C GLN A 192 39.93 1.80 9.18
N ASN A 193 40.43 0.71 8.59
CA ASN A 193 40.57 0.57 7.14
C ASN A 193 39.21 0.73 6.43
N TYR A 194 38.17 0.07 6.95
CA TYR A 194 36.81 0.19 6.39
C TYR A 194 36.17 1.55 6.66
N VAL A 195 36.51 2.20 7.77
CA VAL A 195 36.08 3.58 8.05
C VAL A 195 36.65 4.53 7.01
N GLN A 196 37.94 4.41 6.67
CA GLN A 196 38.56 5.22 5.62
C GLN A 196 37.85 4.99 4.26
N LEU A 197 37.63 3.74 3.86
CA LEU A 197 36.86 3.43 2.65
C LEU A 197 35.47 4.04 2.64
N ALA A 198 34.78 4.08 3.79
CA ALA A 198 33.48 4.71 3.91
C ALA A 198 33.54 6.24 3.79
N GLU A 199 34.58 6.88 4.31
CA GLU A 199 34.79 8.32 4.11
C GLU A 199 35.06 8.65 2.64
N ASP A 200 35.91 7.87 1.97
CA ASP A 200 36.19 8.04 0.54
C ASP A 200 34.92 7.85 -0.32
N ASP A 201 34.06 6.90 0.05
CA ASP A 201 32.80 6.66 -0.67
C ASP A 201 31.78 7.79 -0.48
N LYS A 202 31.81 8.49 0.67
CA LYS A 202 31.02 9.72 0.85
C LYS A 202 31.50 10.81 -0.10
N ILE A 203 32.81 10.94 -0.30
CA ILE A 203 33.38 11.92 -1.24
C ILE A 203 32.98 11.55 -2.68
N ARG A 204 33.14 10.29 -3.08
CA ARG A 204 32.66 9.78 -4.39
C ARG A 204 31.19 10.14 -4.60
N TYR A 205 30.32 9.79 -3.66
CA TYR A 205 28.89 10.07 -3.76
C TYR A 205 28.59 11.56 -3.85
N ALA A 206 29.29 12.41 -3.09
CA ALA A 206 29.10 13.86 -3.14
C ALA A 206 29.42 14.43 -4.53
N ASN A 207 30.53 13.98 -5.14
CA ASN A 207 30.94 14.38 -6.48
C ASN A 207 29.95 13.89 -7.54
N GLU A 208 29.60 12.59 -7.52
CA GLU A 208 28.62 12.02 -8.45
C GLU A 208 27.24 12.70 -8.33
N MET A 209 26.79 12.99 -7.11
CA MET A 209 25.51 13.67 -6.88
C MET A 209 25.53 15.12 -7.36
N LYS A 210 26.67 15.80 -7.33
CA LYS A 210 26.81 17.16 -7.89
C LYS A 210 26.64 17.11 -9.40
N LEU A 211 27.42 16.26 -10.08
CA LEU A 211 27.34 16.07 -11.53
C LEU A 211 25.95 15.61 -11.97
N TRP A 212 25.35 14.66 -11.25
CA TRP A 212 24.01 14.18 -11.55
C TRP A 212 22.95 15.29 -11.44
N LYS A 213 23.06 16.18 -10.45
CA LYS A 213 22.14 17.32 -10.32
C LYS A 213 22.29 18.28 -11.49
N GLU A 214 23.52 18.59 -11.89
CA GLU A 214 23.80 19.44 -13.05
C GLU A 214 23.20 18.83 -14.32
N GLN A 215 23.40 17.52 -14.54
CA GLN A 215 22.79 16.79 -15.64
C GLN A 215 21.25 16.84 -15.62
N MET A 216 20.61 16.77 -14.44
CA MET A 216 19.16 16.87 -14.34
C MET A 216 18.62 18.28 -14.61
N ILE A 217 19.39 19.32 -14.28
CA ILE A 217 19.05 20.71 -14.59
C ILE A 217 19.17 20.93 -16.10
N GLU A 218 20.26 20.48 -16.72
CA GLU A 218 20.47 20.57 -18.17
C GLU A 218 19.39 19.81 -18.96
N ALA A 219 18.99 18.63 -18.48
CA ALA A 219 17.89 17.86 -19.07
C ALA A 219 16.49 18.43 -18.79
N GLY A 220 16.37 19.57 -18.08
CA GLY A 220 15.09 20.19 -17.72
C GLY A 220 14.23 19.38 -16.73
N ARG A 221 14.81 18.41 -16.03
CA ARG A 221 14.16 17.49 -15.08
C ARG A 221 14.43 17.86 -13.62
N GLU A 222 14.30 19.15 -13.31
CA GLU A 222 14.49 19.70 -11.96
C GLU A 222 13.45 19.15 -10.95
N ASP A 223 12.31 18.64 -11.43
CA ASP A 223 11.27 18.01 -10.64
C ASP A 223 11.79 16.84 -9.78
N LEU A 224 12.78 16.13 -10.30
CA LEU A 224 13.45 15.00 -9.63
C LEU A 224 14.37 15.46 -8.47
N LEU A 225 14.84 16.71 -8.52
CA LEU A 225 15.68 17.32 -7.48
C LEU A 225 14.85 17.95 -6.35
N SER A 226 13.68 18.49 -6.70
CA SER A 226 12.81 19.23 -5.76
C SER A 226 12.27 18.40 -4.60
N SER A 227 12.37 17.06 -4.64
CA SER A 227 11.98 16.21 -3.51
C SER A 227 12.88 16.44 -2.28
N GLU A 228 14.16 16.78 -2.47
CA GLU A 228 15.11 17.04 -1.38
C GLU A 228 14.78 18.35 -0.63
N LYS A 229 14.40 19.41 -1.35
CA LYS A 229 13.96 20.70 -0.76
C LYS A 229 12.75 20.51 0.15
N ARG A 230 11.78 19.67 -0.24
CA ARG A 230 10.59 19.35 0.57
C ARG A 230 10.93 18.61 1.86
N PHE A 231 11.81 17.61 1.81
CA PHE A 231 12.27 16.90 3.02
C PHE A 231 13.09 17.79 3.95
N ARG A 232 13.95 18.67 3.41
CA ARG A 232 14.70 19.65 4.20
C ARG A 232 13.78 20.65 4.90
N MET A 233 12.73 21.13 4.23
CA MET A 233 11.72 22.01 4.82
C MET A 233 10.93 21.33 5.94
N LEU A 234 10.52 20.07 5.77
CA LEU A 234 9.82 19.30 6.81
C LEU A 234 10.71 19.03 8.02
N ARG A 235 12.00 18.73 7.82
CA ARG A 235 12.99 18.56 8.89
C ARG A 235 13.24 19.86 9.67
N ASN A 236 13.34 20.99 8.97
CA ASN A 236 13.48 22.31 9.62
C ASN A 236 12.21 22.80 10.33
N LYS A 237 11.02 22.29 9.96
CA LYS A 237 9.76 22.56 10.68
C LYS A 237 9.64 21.76 11.99
N GLY A 238 10.44 20.69 12.18
CA GLY A 238 10.46 19.87 13.40
C GLY A 238 11.45 20.33 14.48
N THR A 239 12.23 21.40 14.26
CA THR A 239 13.28 21.87 15.17
C THR A 239 13.05 23.29 15.71
N LYS A 240 11.79 23.71 15.88
CA LYS A 240 11.47 24.84 16.76
C LYS A 240 10.73 24.32 18.00
N PRO A 241 11.32 24.35 19.20
CA PRO A 241 10.53 24.18 20.41
C PRO A 241 9.56 25.36 20.48
N VAL A 242 8.26 25.07 20.46
CA VAL A 242 7.24 26.07 20.80
C VAL A 242 7.47 26.40 22.28
N LYS A 243 7.96 27.61 22.56
CA LYS A 243 8.04 28.13 23.93
C LYS A 243 6.61 28.24 24.46
N VAL A 244 6.29 27.41 25.44
CA VAL A 244 5.06 27.51 26.24
C VAL A 244 5.22 28.71 27.16
N SER A 245 5.00 29.92 26.64
CA SER A 245 4.92 31.11 27.50
C SER A 245 4.00 32.22 26.98
N GLU A 246 3.22 32.00 25.92
CA GLU A 246 2.33 33.06 25.42
C GLU A 246 0.99 32.51 24.91
N VAL A 247 0.34 31.71 25.75
CA VAL A 247 -1.09 31.38 25.63
C VAL A 247 -1.77 31.70 26.96
N LYS A 248 -1.71 32.96 27.38
CA LYS A 248 -2.59 33.52 28.43
C LYS A 248 -2.82 35.01 28.22
N THR A 249 -3.42 35.39 27.09
CA THR A 249 -4.29 36.58 27.01
C THR A 249 -5.19 36.42 25.79
N VAL A 250 -6.40 36.98 25.86
CA VAL A 250 -7.48 36.91 24.85
C VAL A 250 -8.40 35.68 24.95
N MET A 251 -8.94 35.44 26.14
CA MET A 251 -10.34 35.01 26.31
C MET A 251 -10.96 35.67 27.55
N ILE A 252 -10.94 37.01 27.61
CA ILE A 252 -11.88 37.76 28.46
C ILE A 252 -12.18 39.09 27.75
N SER A 253 -13.23 39.12 26.94
CA SER A 253 -14.23 40.20 26.93
C SER A 253 -15.21 40.00 25.78
N LYS A 254 -16.48 40.25 26.10
CA LYS A 254 -17.65 40.38 25.21
C LYS A 254 -18.42 39.10 24.90
N THR A 255 -19.05 38.56 25.94
CA THR A 255 -20.48 38.25 25.87
C THR A 255 -21.27 39.26 26.71
N ALA A 256 -22.50 39.54 26.25
CA ALA A 256 -23.59 40.34 26.83
C ALA A 256 -23.60 41.86 26.56
N LYS A 257 -24.41 42.31 25.59
CA LYS A 257 -25.74 42.93 25.81
C LYS A 257 -26.42 43.19 24.44
N ALA A 258 -27.47 42.43 24.12
CA ALA A 258 -28.88 42.86 24.09
C ALA A 258 -29.23 43.61 22.78
N SER A 259 -29.99 43.01 21.86
CA SER A 259 -31.46 42.96 21.81
C SER A 259 -32.02 44.00 20.84
N SER A 260 -32.49 43.53 19.67
CA SER A 260 -33.76 43.92 19.03
C SER A 260 -33.71 43.58 17.53
N SER A 261 -34.52 42.60 17.15
CA SER A 261 -35.15 42.59 15.82
C SER A 261 -36.41 43.47 15.93
N PRO A 262 -36.82 44.19 14.87
CA PRO A 262 -37.82 43.57 13.99
C PRO A 262 -37.66 43.88 12.49
N GLU A 263 -38.23 42.98 11.68
CA GLU A 263 -38.60 43.15 10.28
C GLU A 263 -39.53 44.36 10.05
N VAL A 264 -39.36 45.12 8.95
CA VAL A 264 -40.47 45.61 8.08
C VAL A 264 -39.96 45.90 6.65
N LEU A 265 -40.75 45.43 5.69
CA LEU A 265 -40.85 45.73 4.25
C LEU A 265 -40.54 47.16 3.76
N ALA A 266 -40.00 47.29 2.53
CA ALA A 266 -40.68 47.89 1.35
C ALA A 266 -39.75 48.61 0.34
N LYS A 267 -39.81 48.12 -0.91
CA LYS A 267 -39.77 48.80 -2.23
C LYS A 267 -39.18 50.23 -2.34
N VAL A 268 -38.22 50.39 -3.26
CA VAL A 268 -38.24 51.51 -4.24
C VAL A 268 -37.99 50.97 -5.65
N VAL A 269 -38.99 51.22 -6.50
CA VAL A 269 -39.02 51.08 -7.95
C VAL A 269 -38.56 52.40 -8.58
N LYS A 270 -37.74 52.32 -9.63
CA LYS A 270 -37.68 53.27 -10.76
C LYS A 270 -37.11 52.50 -11.96
N THR A 271 -37.88 51.91 -12.88
CA THR A 271 -38.51 52.50 -14.10
C THR A 271 -37.68 53.64 -14.71
N LYS A 272 -37.38 53.74 -16.01
CA LYS A 272 -37.74 53.12 -17.32
C LYS A 272 -36.63 53.58 -18.29
N LYS A 273 -36.34 52.91 -19.43
CA LYS A 273 -36.78 53.30 -20.81
C LYS A 273 -35.86 52.50 -21.79
N SER A 274 -36.27 51.46 -22.54
CA SER A 274 -37.00 51.41 -23.84
C SER A 274 -36.48 52.44 -24.84
N GLU A 275 -35.87 52.12 -25.98
CA GLU A 275 -36.34 51.56 -27.27
C GLU A 275 -35.03 51.34 -28.08
N GLU A 276 -34.87 50.41 -29.03
CA GLU A 276 -35.72 49.92 -30.12
C GLU A 276 -35.20 48.55 -30.58
#